data_AF-A0A0F9ECD1-F1
#
_entry.id   AF-A0A0F9ECD1-F1
#
_cell.length_a   1.000
_cell.length_b   1.000
_cell.length_c   1.000
_cell.angle_alpha   90.00
_cell.angle_beta   90.00
_cell.angle_gamma   90.00
#
_symmetry.space_group_name_H-M   'P 1'
#
loop_
_entity.id
_entity.type
_entity.pdbx_description
1 polymer ?
#
loop_
_entity_poly.entity_id
_entity_poly.type
_entity_poly.pdbx_seq_one_letter_code
_entity_poly.pdbx_strand_id
1 'polypeptide(L)'
;TPYMQVNLKLTLDELFGRAIPDVMRDPTKNYRGKIWDAPMLIITGGEPTFAPQFDAIVEAALAMTPALYVAVETNGTRWRHSLRAVDWISVSPKENVKQTSTAKWHHGAKVGPTHLDPPVLSELERRLFLRPDIGAEFRYVISADSTHPLYLPASRHYISPAVLSAGSGTEWQEGFPGFAAGAVERCLQIVQEDPRWRISIQSHKVLGVR
;
A
#
# COMPACT_ATOMS: atom_id res chain seq x y z
N THR A 1 -20.48 -2.03 2.67
CA THR A 1 -19.53 -3.18 2.69
C THR A 1 -19.17 -3.44 4.14
N PRO A 2 -18.67 -4.64 4.50
CA PRO A 2 -18.14 -4.89 5.85
C PRO A 2 -17.14 -3.80 6.29
N TYR A 3 -16.35 -3.27 5.35
CA TYR A 3 -15.44 -2.12 5.55
C TYR A 3 -16.12 -0.77 5.84
N MET A 4 -17.39 -0.58 5.50
CA MET A 4 -18.14 0.66 5.77
C MET A 4 -18.98 0.58 7.06
N GLN A 5 -19.21 -0.62 7.60
CA GLN A 5 -19.78 -0.81 8.94
C GLN A 5 -18.66 -0.70 9.97
N VAL A 6 -18.04 0.48 10.04
CA VAL A 6 -16.90 0.70 10.91
C VAL A 6 -17.36 0.62 12.37
N ASN A 7 -16.76 -0.30 13.15
CA ASN A 7 -17.05 -0.44 14.59
C ASN A 7 -16.61 0.79 15.40
N LEU A 8 -15.72 1.63 14.85
CA LEU A 8 -15.19 2.82 15.50
C LEU A 8 -14.96 3.93 14.47
N LYS A 9 -15.55 5.11 14.68
CA LYS A 9 -15.26 6.32 13.91
C LYS A 9 -14.51 7.28 14.82
N LEU A 10 -13.30 7.65 14.42
CA LEU A 10 -12.48 8.63 15.12
C LEU A 10 -12.35 9.89 14.26
N THR A 11 -12.37 11.04 14.91
CA THR A 11 -11.92 12.31 14.34
C THR A 11 -10.39 12.32 14.22
N LEU A 12 -9.86 13.26 13.43
CA LEU A 12 -8.40 13.44 13.35
C LEU A 12 -7.82 13.83 14.71
N ASP A 13 -8.53 14.65 15.49
CA ASP A 13 -8.10 15.05 16.83
C ASP A 13 -8.04 13.87 17.80
N GLU A 14 -9.02 12.97 17.76
CA GLU A 14 -8.99 11.75 18.57
C GLU A 14 -7.85 10.81 18.14
N LEU A 15 -7.62 10.67 16.82
CA LEU A 15 -6.59 9.79 16.30
C LEU A 15 -5.18 10.31 16.63
N PHE A 16 -4.87 11.55 16.25
CA PHE A 16 -3.53 12.12 16.33
C PHE A 16 -3.25 12.81 17.67
N GLY A 17 -4.27 13.30 18.37
CA GLY A 17 -4.13 13.96 19.67
C GLY A 17 -4.20 13.00 20.86
N ARG A 18 -4.71 11.77 20.67
CA ARG A 18 -4.86 10.80 21.76
C ARG A 18 -4.40 9.40 21.39
N ALA A 19 -5.04 8.76 20.41
CA ALA A 19 -4.82 7.34 20.15
C ALA A 19 -3.38 7.01 19.71
N ILE A 20 -2.79 7.80 18.81
CA ILE A 20 -1.40 7.61 18.38
C ILE A 20 -0.41 7.93 19.52
N PRO A 21 -0.49 9.08 20.21
CA PRO A 21 0.37 9.34 21.38
C PRO A 21 0.36 8.23 22.43
N ASP A 22 -0.80 7.63 22.71
CA ASP A 22 -0.93 6.55 23.71
C ASP A 22 -0.14 5.27 23.36
N VAL A 23 0.11 5.02 22.07
CA VAL A 23 0.88 3.85 21.60
C VAL A 23 2.32 4.20 21.22
N MET A 24 2.69 5.48 21.24
CA MET A 24 4.04 5.92 20.93
C MET A 24 4.96 5.79 22.13
N ARG A 25 6.11 5.12 21.92
CA ARG A 25 7.10 4.91 22.98
C ARG A 25 7.75 6.21 23.47
N ASP A 26 7.99 7.16 22.56
CA ASP A 26 8.58 8.48 22.87
C ASP A 26 8.21 9.48 21.75
N PRO A 27 7.14 10.28 21.94
CA PRO A 27 6.65 11.19 20.90
C PRO A 27 7.55 12.42 20.70
N THR A 28 8.58 12.61 21.53
CA THR A 28 9.48 13.77 21.45
C THR A 28 10.70 13.52 20.55
N LYS A 29 10.94 12.26 20.16
CA LYS A 29 12.10 11.86 19.36
C LYS A 29 11.91 12.09 17.86
N ASN A 30 13.01 12.44 17.21
CA ASN A 30 13.09 12.54 15.76
C ASN A 30 13.41 11.18 15.13
N TYR A 31 12.41 10.57 14.51
CA TYR A 31 12.53 9.29 13.81
C TYR A 31 12.47 9.42 12.28
N ARG A 32 12.44 10.64 11.75
CA ARG A 32 12.30 10.88 10.32
C ARG A 32 13.47 10.24 9.56
N GLY A 33 13.16 9.48 8.51
CA GLY A 33 14.14 8.73 7.72
C GLY A 33 14.77 7.52 8.44
N LYS A 34 14.37 7.21 9.68
CA LYS A 34 14.90 6.08 10.48
C LYS A 34 13.86 4.97 10.63
N ILE A 35 13.60 4.24 9.56
CA ILE A 35 12.56 3.20 9.47
C ILE A 35 12.60 2.15 10.60
N TRP A 36 13.79 1.86 11.15
CA TRP A 36 13.98 0.80 12.15
C TRP A 36 13.64 1.22 13.59
N ASP A 37 13.63 2.53 13.87
CA ASP A 37 13.39 3.08 15.20
C ASP A 37 12.08 3.89 15.27
N ALA A 38 11.49 4.22 14.11
CA ALA A 38 10.28 5.01 13.99
C ALA A 38 9.01 4.18 14.20
N PRO A 39 8.05 4.67 15.01
CA PRO A 39 6.66 4.27 14.81
C PRO A 39 6.24 4.60 13.37
N MET A 40 5.59 3.64 12.70
CA MET A 40 5.18 3.77 11.31
C MET A 40 3.66 3.90 11.19
N LEU A 41 3.21 4.89 10.43
CA LEU A 41 1.81 5.03 10.01
C LEU A 41 1.70 4.62 8.54
N ILE A 42 0.96 3.54 8.26
CA ILE A 42 0.65 3.10 6.89
C ILE A 42 -0.80 3.52 6.58
N ILE A 43 -0.95 4.48 5.66
CA ILE A 43 -2.25 4.94 5.17
C ILE A 43 -2.63 4.08 3.95
N THR A 44 -3.63 3.24 4.15
CA THR A 44 -4.11 2.25 3.17
C THR A 44 -5.65 2.18 3.20
N GLY A 45 -6.21 1.15 2.56
CA GLY A 45 -7.62 0.78 2.63
C GLY A 45 -8.46 1.42 1.53
N GLY A 46 -9.43 0.66 1.00
CA GLY A 46 -10.12 1.11 -0.21
C GLY A 46 -9.09 1.44 -1.31
N GLU A 47 -9.26 2.61 -1.91
CA GLU A 47 -8.16 3.37 -2.47
C GLU A 47 -8.03 4.67 -1.64
N PRO A 48 -6.97 4.87 -0.85
CA PRO A 48 -6.92 5.96 0.13
C PRO A 48 -6.94 7.34 -0.52
N THR A 49 -6.37 7.50 -1.72
CA THR A 49 -6.32 8.79 -2.42
C THR A 49 -7.69 9.29 -2.89
N PHE A 50 -8.70 8.41 -2.91
CA PHE A 50 -10.08 8.78 -3.19
C PHE A 50 -10.84 9.31 -1.96
N ALA A 51 -10.33 9.06 -0.74
CA ALA A 51 -10.95 9.58 0.47
C ALA A 51 -10.83 11.12 0.50
N PRO A 52 -11.93 11.86 0.74
CA PRO A 52 -11.88 13.33 0.84
C PRO A 52 -10.87 13.82 1.89
N GLN A 53 -10.73 13.07 2.99
CA GLN A 53 -9.87 13.38 4.12
C GLN A 53 -8.39 13.01 3.93
N PHE A 54 -8.00 12.42 2.80
CA PHE A 54 -6.65 11.90 2.60
C PHE A 54 -5.55 12.92 2.90
N ASP A 55 -5.64 14.12 2.29
CA ASP A 55 -4.62 15.15 2.51
C ASP A 55 -4.59 15.61 3.98
N ALA A 56 -5.76 15.79 4.61
CA ALA A 56 -5.83 16.17 6.02
C ALA A 56 -5.25 15.12 6.98
N ILE A 57 -5.39 13.82 6.66
CA ILE A 57 -4.76 12.73 7.43
C ILE A 57 -3.24 12.81 7.29
N VAL A 58 -2.73 13.00 6.07
CA VAL A 58 -1.29 13.11 5.82
C VAL A 58 -0.72 14.35 6.51
N GLU A 59 -1.38 15.50 6.39
CA GLU A 59 -0.98 16.75 7.05
C GLU A 59 -0.97 16.61 8.57
N ALA A 60 -1.98 15.97 9.17
CA ALA A 60 -2.02 15.74 10.61
C ALA A 60 -0.90 14.79 11.07
N ALA A 61 -0.64 13.71 10.32
CA ALA A 61 0.49 12.81 10.60
C ALA A 61 1.84 13.55 10.50
N LEU A 62 1.96 14.43 9.51
CA LEU A 62 3.10 15.31 9.31
C LEU A 62 3.06 16.56 10.21
N ALA A 63 2.09 16.74 11.09
CA ALA A 63 2.15 17.72 12.16
C ALA A 63 2.75 17.10 13.43
N MET A 64 2.68 15.78 13.56
CA MET A 64 3.33 15.02 14.64
C MET A 64 4.85 14.84 14.43
N THR A 65 5.47 15.54 13.46
CA THR A 65 6.90 15.34 13.15
C THR A 65 7.79 15.76 14.31
N PRO A 66 8.94 15.08 14.48
CA PRO A 66 9.52 14.13 13.54
C PRO A 66 9.24 12.66 13.88
N ALA A 67 8.17 12.39 14.61
CA ALA A 67 8.06 11.16 15.37
C ALA A 67 7.41 9.98 14.62
N LEU A 68 7.00 10.14 13.36
CA LEU A 68 6.39 9.08 12.55
C LEU A 68 7.11 8.90 11.21
N TYR A 69 7.22 7.65 10.77
CA TYR A 69 7.48 7.31 9.37
C TYR A 69 6.14 7.09 8.67
N VAL A 70 5.83 7.91 7.66
CA VAL A 70 4.52 7.88 6.98
C VAL A 70 4.64 7.18 5.63
N ALA A 71 3.89 6.11 5.46
CA ALA A 71 3.80 5.35 4.21
C ALA A 71 2.37 5.37 3.66
N VAL A 72 2.24 5.33 2.33
CA VAL A 72 0.95 5.23 1.64
C VAL A 72 0.95 4.03 0.72
N GLU A 73 -0.12 3.24 0.77
CA GLU A 73 -0.40 2.16 -0.19
C GLU A 73 -1.55 2.57 -1.11
N THR A 74 -1.29 2.71 -2.40
CA THR A 74 -2.27 3.19 -3.39
C THR A 74 -2.25 2.31 -4.65
N ASN A 75 -3.35 2.28 -5.39
CA ASN A 75 -3.40 1.71 -6.73
C ASN A 75 -2.75 2.61 -7.80
N GLY A 76 -2.41 3.87 -7.44
CA GLY A 76 -1.73 4.83 -8.31
C GLY A 76 -2.62 5.53 -9.34
N THR A 77 -3.94 5.36 -9.27
CA THR A 77 -4.88 5.92 -10.29
C THR A 77 -5.33 7.34 -9.97
N ARG A 78 -4.89 7.94 -8.85
CA ARG A 78 -5.26 9.30 -8.47
C ARG A 78 -4.15 10.01 -7.71
N TRP A 79 -3.75 11.16 -8.21
CA TRP A 79 -2.82 12.05 -7.55
C TRP A 79 -3.47 12.81 -6.39
N ARG A 80 -2.69 12.99 -5.32
CA ARG A 80 -2.96 13.88 -4.19
C ARG A 80 -1.66 14.58 -3.84
N HIS A 81 -1.72 15.90 -3.62
CA HIS A 81 -0.52 16.70 -3.43
C HIS A 81 0.27 16.29 -2.18
N SER A 82 -0.41 15.83 -1.13
CA SER A 82 0.21 15.37 0.11
C SER A 82 1.07 14.11 -0.06
N LEU A 83 0.90 13.33 -1.16
CA LEU A 83 1.81 12.23 -1.51
C LEU A 83 3.26 12.71 -1.65
N ARG A 84 3.51 13.97 -1.98
CA ARG A 84 4.87 14.52 -2.06
C ARG A 84 5.59 14.52 -0.71
N ALA A 85 4.85 14.55 0.38
CA ALA A 85 5.37 14.80 1.71
C ALA A 85 5.62 13.52 2.54
N VAL A 86 5.05 12.38 2.14
CA VAL A 86 5.21 11.10 2.85
C VAL A 86 6.58 10.46 2.59
N ASP A 87 7.05 9.63 3.51
CA ASP A 87 8.36 8.99 3.46
C ASP A 87 8.39 7.81 2.46
N TRP A 88 7.26 7.12 2.27
CA TRP A 88 7.15 5.97 1.36
C TRP A 88 5.85 5.93 0.57
N ILE A 89 5.94 5.62 -0.73
CA ILE A 89 4.77 5.35 -1.57
C ILE A 89 4.89 3.92 -2.14
N SER A 90 3.93 3.05 -1.83
CA SER A 90 3.78 1.74 -2.48
C SER A 90 2.63 1.81 -3.48
N VAL A 91 2.95 1.68 -4.76
CA VAL A 91 1.96 1.67 -5.85
C VAL A 91 1.68 0.24 -6.28
N SER A 92 0.43 -0.19 -6.19
CA SER A 92 -0.03 -1.52 -6.57
C SER A 92 -1.11 -1.46 -7.65
N PRO A 93 -0.73 -1.39 -8.94
CA PRO A 93 -1.68 -1.32 -10.05
C PRO A 93 -2.61 -2.54 -10.07
N LYS A 94 -3.88 -2.35 -10.42
CA LYS A 94 -4.93 -3.40 -10.32
C LYS A 94 -5.36 -3.97 -11.68
N GLU A 95 -4.53 -3.82 -12.71
CA GLU A 95 -4.90 -4.06 -14.12
C GLU A 95 -5.17 -5.54 -14.48
N ASN A 96 -4.56 -6.50 -13.77
CA ASN A 96 -4.53 -7.91 -14.20
C ASN A 96 -4.98 -8.92 -13.15
N VAL A 97 -5.66 -8.49 -12.08
CA VAL A 97 -6.10 -9.41 -11.02
C VAL A 97 -7.56 -9.18 -10.70
N LYS A 98 -8.36 -10.25 -10.84
CA LYS A 98 -9.77 -10.26 -10.47
C LYS A 98 -9.92 -9.86 -9.00
N GLN A 99 -10.52 -8.70 -8.75
CA GLN A 99 -10.72 -8.18 -7.41
C GLN A 99 -11.88 -8.92 -6.73
N THR A 100 -11.61 -9.62 -5.63
CA THR A 100 -12.63 -10.28 -4.80
C THR A 100 -13.23 -9.34 -3.73
N SER A 101 -12.64 -8.16 -3.56
CA SER A 101 -12.75 -7.30 -2.37
C SER A 101 -14.12 -6.72 -1.95
N THR A 102 -15.25 -6.70 -2.65
CA THR A 102 -16.49 -5.91 -2.37
C THR A 102 -16.37 -4.41 -2.00
N ALA A 103 -15.21 -3.88 -1.59
CA ALA A 103 -15.03 -2.47 -1.22
C ALA A 103 -15.37 -1.58 -2.44
N LYS A 104 -16.19 -0.55 -2.21
CA LYS A 104 -16.78 0.31 -3.26
C LYS A 104 -15.73 0.86 -4.25
N TRP A 105 -14.52 1.11 -3.79
CA TRP A 105 -13.41 1.66 -4.57
C TRP A 105 -12.34 0.63 -4.96
N HIS A 106 -12.52 -0.63 -4.55
CA HIS A 106 -11.80 -1.77 -5.13
C HIS A 106 -12.50 -2.30 -6.39
N HIS A 107 -13.82 -2.10 -6.47
CA HIS A 107 -14.71 -2.70 -7.49
C HIS A 107 -15.21 -1.71 -8.55
N GLY A 108 -15.07 -0.40 -8.29
CA GLY A 108 -15.71 0.65 -9.08
C GLY A 108 -14.97 1.10 -10.35
N ALA A 109 -13.71 0.71 -10.53
CA ALA A 109 -12.99 0.96 -11.78
C ALA A 109 -13.29 -0.20 -12.74
N LYS A 110 -14.17 0.03 -13.72
CA LYS A 110 -14.39 -0.91 -14.82
C LYS A 110 -13.04 -1.31 -15.42
N VAL A 111 -12.91 -2.62 -15.61
CA VAL A 111 -11.77 -3.34 -16.17
C VAL A 111 -11.40 -2.76 -17.54
N GLY A 112 -10.27 -2.06 -17.55
CA GLY A 112 -9.52 -1.49 -18.66
C GLY A 112 -8.16 -1.07 -18.06
N PRO A 113 -7.12 -0.79 -18.87
CA PRO A 113 -5.85 -0.32 -18.32
C PRO A 113 -6.14 0.88 -17.41
N THR A 114 -5.89 0.70 -16.11
CA THR A 114 -6.12 1.74 -15.12
C THR A 114 -4.91 2.63 -15.25
N HIS A 115 -4.98 3.57 -16.19
CA HIS A 115 -3.89 4.48 -16.47
C HIS A 115 -3.43 5.12 -15.16
N LEU A 116 -2.23 4.73 -14.73
CA LEU A 116 -1.57 5.35 -13.61
C LEU A 116 -1.58 6.86 -13.83
N ASP A 117 -1.94 7.59 -12.78
CA ASP A 117 -2.03 9.05 -12.85
C ASP A 117 -0.62 9.59 -13.17
N PRO A 118 -0.41 10.34 -14.28
CA PRO A 118 0.94 10.75 -14.70
C PRO A 118 1.72 11.53 -13.63
N PRO A 119 1.09 12.44 -12.84
CA PRO A 119 1.69 12.98 -11.62
C PRO A 119 2.20 11.97 -10.59
N VAL A 120 1.52 10.82 -10.40
CA VAL A 120 2.03 9.74 -9.52
C VAL A 120 3.31 9.17 -10.09
N LEU A 121 3.34 8.84 -11.39
CA LEU A 121 4.55 8.36 -12.08
C LEU A 121 5.70 9.36 -11.97
N SER A 122 5.42 10.63 -12.22
CA SER A 122 6.40 11.71 -12.13
C SER A 122 6.95 11.84 -10.72
N GLU A 123 6.14 11.65 -9.69
CA GLU A 123 6.60 11.69 -8.30
C GLU A 123 7.48 10.48 -7.95
N LEU A 124 7.16 9.29 -8.43
CA LEU A 124 7.97 8.09 -8.23
C LEU A 124 9.35 8.22 -8.90
N GLU A 125 9.39 8.74 -10.13
CA GLU A 125 10.62 9.04 -10.85
C GLU A 125 11.43 10.13 -10.14
N ARG A 126 10.78 11.21 -9.69
CA ARG A 126 11.41 12.27 -8.91
C ARG A 126 12.03 11.74 -7.62
N ARG A 127 11.38 10.79 -6.94
CA ARG A 127 11.94 10.14 -5.73
C ARG A 127 13.19 9.34 -6.04
N LEU A 128 13.16 8.55 -7.13
CA LEU A 128 14.30 7.77 -7.57
C LEU A 128 15.54 8.65 -7.84
N PHE A 129 15.37 9.78 -8.53
CA PHE A 129 16.52 10.59 -8.98
C PHE A 129 16.86 11.79 -8.10
N LEU A 130 15.89 12.42 -7.46
CA LEU A 130 16.07 13.70 -6.75
C LEU A 130 15.84 13.64 -5.24
N ARG A 131 15.30 12.53 -4.71
CA ARG A 131 15.01 12.37 -3.28
C ARG A 131 15.34 10.97 -2.77
N PRO A 132 16.62 10.57 -2.79
CA PRO A 132 17.05 9.25 -2.30
C PRO A 132 16.80 9.07 -0.79
N ASP A 133 16.48 10.15 -0.06
CA ASP A 133 16.11 10.15 1.35
C ASP A 133 14.71 9.59 1.63
N ILE A 134 13.85 9.51 0.61
CA ILE A 134 12.49 8.97 0.70
C ILE A 134 12.24 7.97 -0.42
N GLY A 135 11.41 6.97 -0.15
CA GLY A 135 11.27 5.81 -1.02
C GLY A 135 9.98 5.76 -1.81
N ALA A 136 10.01 4.90 -2.82
CA ALA A 136 8.85 4.50 -3.59
C ALA A 136 9.04 3.12 -4.20
N GLU A 137 7.98 2.32 -4.25
CA GLU A 137 7.99 1.00 -4.86
C GLU A 137 6.78 0.78 -5.77
N PHE A 138 6.95 -0.13 -6.73
CA PHE A 138 5.83 -0.82 -7.35
C PHE A 138 5.67 -2.21 -6.74
N ARG A 139 4.42 -2.62 -6.52
CA ARG A 139 4.04 -3.95 -6.02
C ARG A 139 2.88 -4.51 -6.84
N TYR A 140 3.19 -5.38 -7.78
CA TYR A 140 2.18 -6.02 -8.63
C TYR A 140 1.67 -7.30 -7.98
N VAL A 141 0.36 -7.51 -8.01
CA VAL A 141 -0.23 -8.80 -7.64
C VAL A 141 -0.26 -9.67 -8.90
N ILE A 142 0.19 -10.91 -8.79
CA ILE A 142 0.39 -11.83 -9.91
C ILE A 142 -0.53 -13.04 -9.76
N SER A 143 -1.31 -13.32 -10.79
CA SER A 143 -2.04 -14.58 -11.04
C SER A 143 -1.30 -15.43 -12.08
N ALA A 144 -1.72 -16.68 -12.28
CA ALA A 144 -1.11 -17.57 -13.27
C ALA A 144 -1.12 -17.01 -14.71
N ASP A 145 -2.17 -16.28 -15.07
CA ASP A 145 -2.39 -15.67 -16.39
C ASP A 145 -1.86 -14.23 -16.50
N SER A 146 -1.24 -13.70 -15.44
CA SER A 146 -0.66 -12.36 -15.47
C SER A 146 0.48 -12.27 -16.49
N THR A 147 0.40 -11.26 -17.35
CA THR A 147 1.52 -10.86 -18.20
C THR A 147 2.67 -10.34 -17.35
N HIS A 148 3.87 -10.29 -17.94
CA HIS A 148 5.02 -9.69 -17.26
C HIS A 148 4.72 -8.21 -16.98
N PRO A 149 4.79 -7.73 -15.72
CA PRO A 149 4.47 -6.34 -15.40
C PRO A 149 5.44 -5.34 -16.05
N LEU A 150 4.95 -4.11 -16.27
CA LEU A 150 5.78 -3.00 -16.73
C LEU A 150 6.80 -2.62 -15.65
N TYR A 151 8.05 -2.40 -16.05
CA TYR A 151 9.11 -1.92 -15.17
C TYR A 151 9.20 -0.39 -15.27
N LEU A 152 8.47 0.32 -14.40
CA LEU A 152 8.41 1.79 -14.37
C LEU A 152 9.42 2.37 -13.36
N PRO A 153 9.93 3.61 -13.52
CA PRO A 153 10.89 4.20 -12.57
C PRO A 153 10.38 4.22 -11.12
N ALA A 154 11.10 3.55 -10.22
CA ALA A 154 10.90 3.56 -8.77
C ALA A 154 12.15 3.01 -8.08
N SER A 155 12.27 3.20 -6.76
CA SER A 155 13.42 2.69 -6.01
C SER A 155 13.43 1.17 -5.84
N ARG A 156 12.26 0.52 -5.91
CA ARG A 156 12.09 -0.94 -5.75
C ARG A 156 10.89 -1.48 -6.52
N HIS A 157 10.97 -2.76 -6.88
CA HIS A 157 9.94 -3.47 -7.64
C HIS A 157 9.68 -4.82 -7.04
N TYR A 158 8.40 -5.07 -6.75
CA TYR A 158 7.93 -6.31 -6.16
C TYR A 158 6.82 -6.92 -6.98
N ILE A 159 6.82 -8.24 -6.98
CA ILE A 159 5.70 -9.07 -7.39
C ILE A 159 5.22 -9.89 -6.20
N SER A 160 3.91 -9.98 -6.05
CA SER A 160 3.26 -10.70 -4.97
C SER A 160 2.33 -11.76 -5.56
N PRO A 161 2.47 -13.04 -5.22
CA PRO A 161 1.50 -14.03 -5.64
C PRO A 161 0.12 -13.67 -5.08
N ALA A 162 -0.91 -13.79 -5.93
CA ALA A 162 -2.29 -13.63 -5.51
C ALA A 162 -2.63 -14.67 -4.43
N VAL A 163 -3.35 -14.23 -3.41
CA VAL A 163 -3.83 -15.07 -2.31
C VAL A 163 -5.32 -15.34 -2.53
N LEU A 164 -5.77 -16.56 -2.25
CA LEU A 164 -7.19 -16.90 -2.30
C LEU A 164 -7.97 -16.03 -1.29
N SER A 165 -9.16 -15.57 -1.66
CA SER A 165 -9.99 -14.75 -0.79
C SER A 165 -11.45 -14.96 -1.10
N ALA A 166 -12.25 -15.16 -0.05
CA ALA A 166 -13.70 -15.22 -0.11
C ALA A 166 -14.34 -13.81 -0.18
N GLY A 167 -13.56 -12.75 0.04
CA GLY A 167 -14.03 -11.37 0.07
C GLY A 167 -14.77 -11.00 1.36
N SER A 168 -14.75 -11.86 2.37
CA SER A 168 -15.49 -11.68 3.63
C SER A 168 -14.83 -10.66 4.55
N GLY A 169 -13.51 -10.45 4.43
CA GLY A 169 -12.72 -9.66 5.37
C GLY A 169 -12.49 -10.37 6.71
N THR A 170 -12.91 -11.61 6.85
CA THR A 170 -12.74 -12.46 8.06
C THR A 170 -11.89 -13.70 7.79
N GLU A 171 -11.35 -13.86 6.57
CA GLU A 171 -10.62 -15.07 6.16
C GLU A 171 -9.42 -15.39 7.04
N TRP A 172 -8.83 -14.39 7.70
CA TRP A 172 -7.73 -14.57 8.65
C TRP A 172 -8.08 -15.46 9.85
N GLN A 173 -9.37 -15.61 10.19
CA GLN A 173 -9.84 -16.45 11.30
C GLN A 173 -9.74 -17.95 11.00
N GLU A 174 -9.76 -18.32 9.71
CA GLU A 174 -9.72 -19.71 9.25
C GLU A 174 -8.30 -20.16 8.86
N GLY A 175 -7.30 -19.28 9.06
CA GLY A 175 -5.91 -19.51 8.69
C GLY A 175 -5.58 -19.03 7.27
N PHE A 176 -4.38 -19.36 6.80
CA PHE A 176 -3.93 -18.94 5.47
C PHE A 176 -4.70 -19.69 4.38
N PRO A 177 -5.47 -19.00 3.52
CA PRO A 177 -6.33 -19.65 2.53
C PRO A 177 -5.55 -20.26 1.35
N GLY A 178 -4.23 -20.06 1.29
CA GLY A 178 -3.37 -20.51 0.19
C GLY A 178 -3.21 -19.46 -0.92
N PHE A 179 -2.20 -19.66 -1.76
CA PHE A 179 -2.01 -18.87 -2.96
C PHE A 179 -2.98 -19.33 -4.06
N ALA A 180 -3.34 -18.42 -4.96
CA ALA A 180 -4.06 -18.78 -6.18
C ALA A 180 -3.20 -19.75 -7.01
N ALA A 181 -3.84 -20.75 -7.62
CA ALA A 181 -3.15 -21.74 -8.44
C ALA A 181 -2.28 -21.08 -9.51
N GLY A 182 -1.02 -21.50 -9.63
CA GLY A 182 -0.05 -20.98 -10.60
C GLY A 182 0.54 -19.60 -10.29
N ALA A 183 0.08 -18.89 -9.25
CA ALA A 183 0.54 -17.54 -8.94
C ALA A 183 1.98 -17.51 -8.40
N VAL A 184 2.37 -18.53 -7.63
CA VAL A 184 3.73 -18.65 -7.09
C VAL A 184 4.71 -18.98 -8.21
N GLU A 185 4.36 -19.97 -9.04
CA GLU A 185 5.14 -20.37 -10.20
C GLU A 185 5.35 -19.20 -11.16
N ARG A 186 4.30 -18.41 -11.41
CA ARG A 186 4.41 -17.22 -12.26
C ARG A 186 5.32 -16.16 -11.66
N CYS A 187 5.25 -15.92 -10.34
CA CYS A 187 6.20 -15.01 -9.68
C CYS A 187 7.64 -15.49 -9.83
N LEU A 188 7.89 -16.79 -9.63
CA LEU A 188 9.22 -17.36 -9.74
C LEU A 188 9.78 -17.21 -11.17
N GLN A 189 8.96 -17.45 -12.20
CA GLN A 189 9.34 -17.23 -13.59
C GLN A 189 9.75 -15.77 -13.85
N ILE A 190 8.95 -14.79 -13.43
CA ILE A 190 9.26 -13.36 -13.64
C ILE A 190 10.60 -12.98 -13.00
N VAL A 191 10.87 -13.43 -11.77
CA VAL A 191 12.14 -13.14 -11.07
C VAL A 191 13.33 -13.85 -11.72
N GLN A 192 13.13 -15.06 -12.26
CA GLN A 192 14.16 -15.79 -12.99
C GLN A 192 14.49 -15.13 -14.34
N GLU A 193 13.48 -14.58 -15.02
CA GLU A 193 13.63 -13.85 -16.28
C GLU A 193 14.30 -12.48 -16.08
N ASP A 194 13.96 -11.76 -15.00
CA ASP A 194 14.53 -10.47 -14.67
C ASP A 194 14.78 -10.35 -13.14
N PRO A 195 16.03 -10.50 -12.68
CA PRO A 195 16.37 -10.53 -11.25
C PRO A 195 16.27 -9.16 -10.57
N ARG A 196 15.91 -8.09 -11.30
CA ARG A 196 15.57 -6.80 -10.69
C ARG A 196 14.27 -6.88 -9.89
N TRP A 197 13.39 -7.83 -10.21
CA TRP A 197 12.16 -8.09 -9.46
C TRP A 197 12.43 -8.83 -8.16
N ARG A 198 11.61 -8.54 -7.14
CA ARG A 198 11.67 -9.18 -5.83
C ARG A 198 10.31 -9.77 -5.47
N ILE A 199 10.32 -10.92 -4.80
CA ILE A 199 9.08 -11.52 -4.31
C ILE A 199 8.68 -10.83 -3.01
N SER A 200 7.42 -10.43 -2.93
CA SER A 200 6.79 -9.95 -1.70
C SER A 200 5.63 -10.88 -1.35
N ILE A 201 5.64 -11.46 -0.17
CA ILE A 201 4.53 -12.29 0.34
C ILE A 201 3.65 -11.47 1.30
N GLN A 202 2.35 -11.77 1.33
CA GLN A 202 1.43 -11.20 2.32
C GLN A 202 1.57 -11.95 3.64
N SER A 203 2.72 -11.77 4.33
CA SER A 203 3.08 -12.52 5.53
C SER A 203 2.01 -12.46 6.62
N HIS A 204 1.28 -11.35 6.75
CA HIS A 204 0.19 -11.24 7.72
C HIS A 204 -0.92 -12.27 7.51
N LYS A 205 -1.24 -12.64 6.25
CA LYS A 205 -2.20 -13.71 5.95
C LYS A 205 -1.63 -15.09 6.23
N VAL A 206 -0.34 -15.29 5.99
CA VAL A 206 0.35 -16.55 6.27
C VAL A 206 0.44 -16.80 7.78
N LEU A 207 0.71 -15.75 8.54
CA LEU A 207 0.86 -15.78 10.00
C LEU A 207 -0.48 -15.67 10.75
N GLY A 208 -1.57 -15.30 10.07
CA GLY A 208 -2.89 -15.12 10.69
C GLY A 208 -2.98 -13.92 11.63
N VAL A 209 -2.30 -12.81 11.32
CA VAL A 209 -2.30 -11.58 12.14
C VAL A 209 -3.06 -10.44 11.44
N ARG A 210 -3.76 -9.62 12.23
CA ARG A 210 -4.51 -8.43 11.79
C ARG A 210 -4.27 -7.26 12.73
#